data_AF-A0A2D9EZ09-F1
#
_entry.id   AF-A0A2D9EZ09-F1
#
_cell.length_a   1.000
_cell.length_b   1.000
_cell.length_c   1.000
_cell.angle_alpha   90.00
_cell.angle_beta   90.00
_cell.angle_gamma   90.00
#
_symmetry.space_group_name_H-M   'P 1'
#
loop_
_entity.id
_entity.type
_entity.pdbx_description
1 polymer ?
#
loop_
_entity_poly.entity_id
_entity_poly.type
_entity_poly.pdbx_seq_one_letter_code
_entity_poly.pdbx_strand_id
1 'polypeptide(L)'
;MNAPTYDRTYCYVYVLGTWSGGRPATYVGWSTDVAARLDAHNSGKGAKTTRGRTWEILYMERYGLRGEAMSREWHLKRDRTFRRALLDGAA
;
A
#
# COMPACT_ATOMS: atom_id res chain seq x y z
N MET A 1 -8.45 -33.51 -5.20
CA MET A 1 -9.05 -32.21 -5.58
C MET A 1 -8.01 -31.15 -5.28
N ASN A 2 -7.24 -30.73 -6.29
CA ASN A 2 -6.17 -29.75 -6.11
C ASN A 2 -6.79 -28.35 -6.06
N ALA A 3 -6.83 -27.75 -4.87
CA ALA A 3 -7.03 -26.31 -4.76
C ALA A 3 -5.86 -25.62 -5.46
N PRO A 4 -6.08 -24.58 -6.29
CA PRO A 4 -4.97 -23.80 -6.82
C PRO A 4 -4.19 -23.26 -5.62
N THR A 5 -2.93 -23.70 -5.49
CA THR A 5 -2.00 -23.12 -4.53
C THR A 5 -1.88 -21.66 -4.90
N TYR A 6 -2.57 -20.78 -4.18
CA TYR A 6 -2.42 -19.33 -4.33
C TYR A 6 -0.93 -19.05 -4.24
N ASP A 7 -0.38 -18.73 -5.39
CA ASP A 7 1.02 -18.47 -5.59
C ASP A 7 1.43 -17.37 -4.58
N ARG A 8 2.11 -17.80 -3.52
CA ARG A 8 2.79 -16.91 -2.57
C ARG A 8 4.11 -16.39 -3.16
N THR A 9 4.26 -16.43 -4.49
CA THR A 9 5.47 -16.05 -5.22
C THR A 9 5.45 -14.57 -5.58
N TYR A 10 4.26 -13.94 -5.64
CA TYR A 10 4.16 -12.50 -5.93
C TYR A 10 4.20 -11.61 -4.69
N CYS A 11 4.99 -10.55 -4.78
CA CYS A 11 5.03 -9.44 -3.84
C CYS A 11 4.28 -8.25 -4.46
N TYR A 12 3.48 -7.55 -3.67
CA TYR A 12 2.77 -6.37 -4.14
C TYR A 12 3.30 -5.12 -3.47
N VAL A 13 3.60 -4.10 -4.25
CA VAL A 13 3.90 -2.75 -3.74
C VAL A 13 2.64 -1.94 -3.87
N TYR A 14 2.29 -1.18 -2.83
CA TYR A 14 1.05 -0.42 -2.79
C TYR A 14 1.25 0.97 -2.19
N VAL A 15 0.40 1.89 -2.63
CA VAL A 15 0.26 3.22 -2.04
C VAL A 15 -1.15 3.34 -1.48
N LEU A 16 -1.25 3.62 -0.20
CA LEU A 16 -2.50 3.96 0.47
C LEU A 16 -2.61 5.47 0.61
N GLY A 17 -3.84 5.97 0.53
CA GLY A 17 -4.22 7.36 0.78
C GLY A 17 -5.19 7.46 1.94
N THR A 18 -5.16 8.58 2.63
CA THR A 18 -6.20 9.00 3.57
C THR A 18 -6.40 10.50 3.45
N TRP A 19 -7.66 10.92 3.45
CA TRP A 19 -8.08 12.32 3.60
C TRP A 19 -8.74 12.58 4.96
N SER A 20 -8.91 11.53 5.76
CA SER A 20 -9.49 11.61 7.10
C SER A 20 -8.43 11.96 8.16
N GLY A 21 -8.84 12.68 9.21
CA GLY A 21 -7.99 13.01 10.35
C GLY A 21 -6.96 14.11 10.09
N GLY A 22 -7.31 15.10 9.26
CA GLY A 22 -6.53 16.33 9.04
C GLY A 22 -5.95 16.44 7.63
N ARG A 23 -4.63 16.68 7.53
CA ARG A 23 -3.95 16.81 6.23
C ARG A 23 -3.94 15.47 5.49
N PRO A 24 -4.20 15.45 4.17
CA PRO A 24 -4.08 14.25 3.36
C PRO A 24 -2.70 13.61 3.50
N ALA A 25 -2.65 12.29 3.60
CA ALA A 25 -1.42 11.56 3.80
C ALA A 25 -1.39 10.30 2.92
N THR A 26 -0.18 9.94 2.49
CA THR A 26 0.07 8.69 1.78
C THR A 26 0.91 7.75 2.64
N TYR A 27 0.67 6.45 2.51
CA TYR A 27 1.54 5.40 3.02
C TYR A 27 2.01 4.52 1.87
N VAL A 28 3.31 4.21 1.83
CA VAL A 28 3.91 3.32 0.83
C VAL A 28 4.44 2.10 1.56
N GLY A 29 4.04 0.93 1.09
CA GLY A 29 4.53 -0.33 1.62
C GLY A 29 4.49 -1.42 0.56
N TRP A 30 4.98 -2.59 0.94
CA TRP A 30 4.83 -3.80 0.15
C TRP A 30 4.33 -4.95 1.05
N SER A 31 3.62 -5.90 0.46
CA SER A 31 3.08 -7.09 1.14
C SER A 31 2.79 -8.17 0.11
N THR A 32 2.81 -9.43 0.52
CA THR A 32 2.25 -10.54 -0.28
C THR A 32 0.73 -10.63 -0.14
N ASP A 33 0.17 -10.02 0.92
CA ASP A 33 -1.27 -9.89 1.16
C ASP A 33 -1.59 -8.42 1.48
N VAL A 34 -2.04 -7.67 0.49
CA VAL A 34 -2.35 -6.24 0.64
C VAL A 34 -3.71 -6.06 1.32
N ALA A 35 -4.66 -6.96 1.12
CA ALA A 35 -6.01 -6.87 1.68
C ALA A 35 -5.98 -7.01 3.20
N ALA A 36 -5.30 -8.05 3.72
CA ALA A 36 -5.11 -8.22 5.16
C ALA A 36 -4.35 -7.04 5.79
N ARG A 37 -3.42 -6.45 5.03
CA ARG A 37 -2.66 -5.27 5.48
C ARG A 37 -3.55 -4.03 5.57
N LEU A 38 -4.36 -3.76 4.55
CA LEU A 38 -5.33 -2.67 4.55
C LEU A 38 -6.32 -2.79 5.71
N ASP A 39 -6.84 -3.99 5.95
CA ASP A 39 -7.74 -4.25 7.08
C ASP A 39 -7.06 -3.99 8.43
N ALA A 40 -5.79 -4.37 8.59
CA ALA A 40 -5.01 -4.05 9.79
C ALA A 40 -4.82 -2.53 9.99
N HIS A 41 -4.68 -1.77 8.89
CA HIS A 41 -4.61 -0.31 8.93
C HIS A 41 -5.96 0.32 9.34
N ASN A 42 -7.07 -0.16 8.78
CA ASN A 42 -8.42 0.37 9.03
C ASN A 42 -9.02 -0.09 10.36
N SER A 43 -8.66 -1.27 10.86
CA SER A 43 -9.11 -1.79 12.17
C SER A 43 -8.45 -1.11 13.38
N GLY A 44 -7.56 -0.13 13.14
CA GLY A 44 -6.89 0.61 14.22
C GLY A 44 -5.85 -0.19 15.01
N LYS A 45 -5.53 -1.41 14.54
CA LYS A 45 -4.44 -2.26 15.06
C LYS A 45 -3.05 -1.88 14.51
N GLY A 46 -3.01 -0.96 13.55
CA GLY A 46 -1.77 -0.39 13.01
C GLY A 46 -1.02 0.55 13.98
N ALA A 47 0.03 1.19 13.47
CA ALA A 47 0.84 2.15 14.23
C ALA A 47 0.00 3.34 14.74
N LYS A 48 0.49 4.05 15.78
CA LYS A 48 -0.19 5.25 16.34
C LYS A 48 -0.64 6.26 15.29
N THR A 49 0.11 6.39 14.18
CA THR A 49 -0.14 7.35 13.09
C THR A 49 -1.20 6.89 12.08
N THR A 50 -1.60 5.62 12.11
CA THR A 50 -2.60 5.04 11.20
C THR A 50 -3.96 4.85 11.86
N ARG A 51 -4.04 5.00 13.18
CA ARG A 51 -5.24 4.79 13.99
C ARG A 51 -6.23 5.95 13.83
N GLY A 52 -7.51 5.63 13.67
CA GLY A 52 -8.59 6.64 13.53
C GLY A 52 -8.65 7.32 12.15
N ARG A 53 -8.01 6.72 11.14
CA ARG A 53 -8.05 7.19 9.75
C ARG A 53 -8.56 6.07 8.85
N THR A 54 -9.29 6.46 7.81
CA THR A 54 -9.71 5.54 6.75
C THR A 54 -8.66 5.56 5.66
N TRP A 55 -8.06 4.41 5.43
CA TRP A 55 -7.07 4.20 4.39
C TRP A 55 -7.73 3.52 3.18
N GLU A 56 -7.38 4.00 2.00
CA GLU A 56 -7.84 3.50 0.72
C GLU A 56 -6.64 3.20 -0.17
N ILE A 57 -6.74 2.17 -1.02
CA ILE A 57 -5.68 1.84 -1.98
C ILE A 57 -5.78 2.82 -3.14
N LEU A 58 -4.73 3.61 -3.36
CA LEU A 58 -4.63 4.51 -4.51
C LEU A 58 -3.89 3.87 -5.68
N TYR A 59 -2.96 2.96 -5.36
CA TYR A 59 -2.10 2.35 -6.35
C TYR A 59 -1.58 1.00 -5.88
N MET A 60 -1.41 0.06 -6.81
CA MET A 60 -0.85 -1.27 -6.55
C MET A 60 -0.09 -1.81 -7.77
N GLU A 61 1.08 -2.38 -7.53
CA GLU A 61 1.90 -3.08 -8.52
C GLU A 61 2.27 -4.47 -8.03
N ARG A 62 2.39 -5.42 -8.97
CA ARG A 62 2.80 -6.81 -8.74
C ARG A 62 4.25 -7.02 -9.17
N TYR A 63 5.03 -7.71 -8.35
CA TYR A 63 6.40 -8.13 -8.61
C TYR A 63 6.59 -9.61 -8.35
N GLY A 64 7.39 -10.29 -9.18
CA GLY A 64 7.75 -11.70 -8.98
C GLY A 64 8.85 -11.91 -7.94
N LEU A 65 9.63 -10.88 -7.64
CA LEU A 65 10.74 -10.94 -6.70
C LEU A 65 10.60 -9.88 -5.60
N ARG A 66 10.90 -10.28 -4.36
CA ARG A 66 10.94 -9.37 -3.21
C ARG A 66 11.92 -8.20 -3.43
N GLY A 67 13.05 -8.44 -4.09
CA GLY A 67 14.05 -7.41 -4.36
C GLY A 67 13.52 -6.29 -5.26
N GLU A 68 12.75 -6.64 -6.29
CA GLU A 68 12.10 -5.67 -7.17
C GLU A 68 11.04 -4.85 -6.41
N ALA A 69 10.21 -5.53 -5.60
CA ALA A 69 9.23 -4.86 -4.76
C ALA A 69 9.88 -3.86 -3.77
N MET A 70 10.97 -4.26 -3.11
CA MET A 70 11.71 -3.37 -2.20
C MET A 70 12.35 -2.19 -2.92
N SER A 71 12.94 -2.42 -4.10
CA SER A 71 13.50 -1.35 -4.94
C SER A 71 12.41 -0.37 -5.35
N ARG A 72 11.25 -0.86 -5.80
CA ARG A 72 10.13 0.01 -6.16
C ARG A 72 9.58 0.79 -4.98
N GLU A 73 9.41 0.14 -3.82
CA GLU A 73 8.97 0.81 -2.59
C GLU A 73 9.89 2.00 -2.24
N TRP A 74 11.21 1.81 -2.37
CA TRP A 74 12.20 2.87 -2.14
C TRP A 74 12.05 4.05 -3.11
N HIS A 75 11.74 3.79 -4.37
CA HIS A 75 11.47 4.82 -5.38
C HIS A 75 10.18 5.58 -5.05
N LEU A 76 9.08 4.87 -4.80
CA LEU A 76 7.78 5.47 -4.47
C LEU A 76 7.82 6.29 -3.17
N LYS A 77 8.60 5.87 -2.16
CA LYS A 77 8.82 6.64 -0.93
C LYS A 77 9.52 7.99 -1.18
N ARG A 78 10.31 8.12 -2.25
CA ARG A 78 10.99 9.37 -2.63
C ARG A 78 10.21 10.18 -3.63
N ASP A 79 9.38 9.54 -4.44
CA ASP A 79 8.54 10.22 -5.41
C ASP A 79 7.39 10.95 -4.73
N ARG A 80 7.65 12.20 -4.31
CA ARG A 80 6.64 13.07 -3.69
C ARG A 80 5.61 13.55 -4.70
N THR A 81 6.02 13.76 -5.95
CA THR A 81 5.16 14.25 -7.02
C THR A 81 4.11 13.20 -7.38
N PHE A 82 4.52 11.96 -7.61
CA PHE A 82 3.61 10.85 -7.89
C PHE A 82 2.62 10.60 -6.76
N ARG A 83 3.11 10.55 -5.51
CA ARG A 83 2.23 10.37 -4.34
C ARG A 83 1.23 11.51 -4.16
N ARG A 84 1.61 12.73 -4.55
CA ARG A 84 0.70 13.87 -4.50
C ARG A 84 -0.35 13.77 -5.61
N ALA A 85 0.07 13.43 -6.83
CA ALA A 85 -0.85 13.21 -7.95
C ALA A 85 -1.91 12.14 -7.64
N LEU A 86 -1.51 11.05 -6.96
CA LEU A 86 -2.43 10.02 -6.48
C LEU A 86 -3.49 10.56 -5.50
N LEU A 87 -3.10 11.48 -4.61
CA LEU A 87 -4.04 12.12 -3.66
C LEU A 87 -4.96 13.14 -4.34
N ASP A 88 -4.51 13.74 -5.43
CA ASP A 88 -5.29 14.73 -6.18
C ASP A 88 -6.13 14.06 -7.30
N GLY A 89 -6.04 12.73 -7.46
CA GLY A 89 -6.79 11.95 -8.46
C GLY A 89 -6.29 12.11 -9.90
N ALA A 90 -5.05 12.57 -10.08
CA ALA A 90 -4.46 12.95 -11.36
C ALA A 90 -3.43 11.95 -11.89
N ALA A 91 -3.44 10.71 -11.40
CA ALA A 91 -2.44 9.66 -11.68
C ALA A 91 -3.08 8.43 -12.34
#